data_AF-A0A543L174-F1
#
_entry.id   AF-A0A543L174-F1
#
_cell.length_a   1.000
_cell.length_b   1.000
_cell.length_c   1.000
_cell.angle_alpha   90.00
_cell.angle_beta   90.00
_cell.angle_gamma   90.00
#
_symmetry.space_group_name_H-M   'P 1'
#
loop_
_entity.id
_entity.type
_entity.pdbx_description
1 polymer ?
#
loop_
_entity_poly.entity_id
_entity_poly.type
_entity_poly.pdbx_seq_one_letter_code
_entity_poly.pdbx_strand_id
1 'polypeptide(L)'
;MLKSEYVFATHMEIMKSHFAFFENHIKPVFRKDTNTTIGDTLIALAYPQVILIGPAPYFVDAVVNVKKEEVEIEPDKYPLYRFLSENPEFCQAIIESHADLLASFSAWSK
;
A
#
# COMPACT_ATOMS: atom_id res chain seq x y z
N MET A 1 -20.26 18.94 -17.03
CA MET A 1 -18.79 19.09 -16.85
C MET A 1 -18.38 19.07 -15.38
N LEU A 2 -18.99 19.87 -14.48
CA LEU A 2 -18.67 19.92 -13.04
C LEU A 2 -18.61 18.58 -12.28
N LYS A 3 -19.52 17.63 -12.56
CA LYS A 3 -19.51 16.30 -11.89
C LYS A 3 -18.26 15.46 -12.19
N SER A 4 -17.73 15.59 -13.42
CA SER A 4 -16.59 14.79 -13.87
C SER A 4 -15.32 15.27 -13.17
N GLU A 5 -15.07 16.57 -13.20
CA GLU A 5 -13.91 17.21 -12.56
C GLU A 5 -13.91 17.01 -11.05
N TYR A 6 -15.08 17.08 -10.40
CA TYR A 6 -15.22 16.81 -8.98
C TYR A 6 -14.87 15.36 -8.61
N VAL A 7 -15.32 14.37 -9.40
CA VAL A 7 -15.00 12.96 -9.18
C VAL A 7 -13.51 12.71 -9.38
N PHE A 8 -12.90 13.29 -10.41
CA PHE A 8 -11.45 13.20 -10.63
C PHE A 8 -10.64 13.80 -9.47
N ALA A 9 -10.99 15.02 -9.03
CA ALA A 9 -10.31 15.67 -7.91
C ALA A 9 -10.45 14.85 -6.62
N THR A 10 -11.65 14.36 -6.32
CA THR A 10 -11.90 13.52 -5.14
C THR A 10 -11.10 12.23 -5.20
N HIS A 11 -11.04 11.57 -6.36
CA HIS A 11 -10.25 10.35 -6.54
C HIS A 11 -8.75 10.59 -6.35
N MET A 12 -8.21 11.71 -6.86
CA MET A 12 -6.82 12.07 -6.65
C MET A 12 -6.49 12.35 -5.17
N GLU A 13 -7.37 13.05 -4.46
CA GLU A 13 -7.17 13.31 -3.02
C GLU A 13 -7.25 12.02 -2.19
N ILE A 14 -8.15 11.10 -2.55
CA ILE A 14 -8.22 9.76 -1.95
C ILE A 14 -6.90 9.02 -2.17
N MET A 15 -6.39 8.94 -3.40
CA MET A 15 -5.12 8.25 -3.70
C MET A 15 -3.94 8.86 -2.93
N LYS A 16 -3.88 10.20 -2.85
CA LYS A 16 -2.85 10.91 -2.06
C LYS A 16 -2.91 10.54 -0.58
N SER A 17 -4.12 10.49 0.00
CA SER A 17 -4.30 10.13 1.42
C SER A 17 -3.80 8.72 1.73
N HIS A 18 -4.14 7.75 0.88
CA HIS A 18 -3.70 6.36 1.05
C HIS A 18 -2.18 6.21 0.90
N PHE A 19 -1.55 6.86 -0.08
CA PHE A 19 -0.09 6.86 -0.17
C PHE A 19 0.56 7.59 1.02
N ALA A 20 0.02 8.73 1.44
CA ALA A 20 0.54 9.50 2.57
C ALA A 20 0.58 8.69 3.86
N PHE A 21 -0.37 7.77 4.07
CA PHE A 21 -0.31 6.82 5.19
C PHE A 21 0.98 5.98 5.15
N PHE A 22 1.30 5.37 4.01
CA PHE A 22 2.56 4.62 3.85
C PHE A 22 3.77 5.53 3.99
N GLU A 23 3.74 6.73 3.41
CA GLU A 23 4.85 7.67 3.48
C GLU A 23 5.21 8.07 4.92
N ASN A 24 4.20 8.24 5.78
CA ASN A 24 4.37 8.57 7.19
C ASN A 24 4.89 7.39 8.03
N HIS A 25 4.55 6.15 7.67
CA HIS A 25 4.91 4.97 8.46
C HIS A 25 6.20 4.29 7.99
N ILE A 26 6.55 4.41 6.71
CA ILE A 26 7.81 3.85 6.17
C ILE A 26 8.94 4.86 6.41
N LYS A 27 9.70 4.62 7.49
CA LYS A 27 10.86 5.45 7.86
C LYS A 27 11.86 5.54 6.70
N PRO A 28 12.52 6.70 6.48
CA PRO A 28 13.46 6.89 5.36
C PRO A 28 14.53 5.80 5.21
N VAL A 29 15.02 5.25 6.31
CA VAL A 29 16.03 4.18 6.32
C VAL A 29 15.53 2.87 5.67
N PHE A 30 14.23 2.59 5.74
CA PHE A 30 13.60 1.37 5.20
C PHE A 30 13.02 1.57 3.80
N ARG A 31 13.13 2.76 3.19
CA ARG A 31 12.56 3.04 1.86
C ARG A 31 13.25 2.30 0.71
N LYS A 32 14.39 1.64 0.98
CA LYS A 32 15.09 0.77 0.03
C LYS A 32 14.69 -0.70 0.16
N ASP A 33 13.93 -1.04 1.20
CA ASP A 33 13.54 -2.40 1.47
C ASP A 33 12.33 -2.79 0.62
N THR A 34 12.23 -4.08 0.33
CA THR A 34 11.09 -4.68 -0.39
C THR A 34 9.88 -4.89 0.50
N ASN A 35 10.03 -4.64 1.81
CA ASN A 35 8.98 -4.80 2.79
C ASN A 35 9.04 -3.69 3.85
N THR A 36 7.99 -3.61 4.65
CA THR A 36 7.91 -2.77 5.84
C THR A 36 6.96 -3.42 6.84
N THR A 37 7.01 -2.97 8.09
CA THR A 37 5.99 -3.31 9.08
C THR A 37 5.25 -2.04 9.49
N ILE A 38 3.92 -2.09 9.53
CA ILE A 38 3.06 -1.03 10.08
C ILE A 38 2.19 -1.67 11.17
N GLY A 39 2.31 -1.19 12.41
CA GLY A 39 1.76 -1.90 13.56
C GLY A 39 2.39 -3.30 13.67
N ASP A 40 1.57 -4.33 13.68
CA ASP A 40 1.99 -5.74 13.68
C ASP A 40 1.85 -6.42 12.31
N THR A 41 1.48 -5.67 11.26
CA THR A 41 1.32 -6.19 9.90
C THR A 41 2.61 -6.01 9.11
N LEU A 42 3.23 -7.11 8.69
CA LEU A 42 4.29 -7.13 7.68
C LEU A 42 3.66 -6.95 6.30
N ILE A 43 4.23 -6.06 5.49
CA ILE A 43 3.77 -5.75 4.14
C ILE A 43 4.98 -5.94 3.23
N ALA A 44 4.92 -6.90 2.31
CA ALA A 44 6.03 -7.28 1.45
C ALA A 44 5.63 -7.20 -0.03
N LEU A 45 6.42 -6.50 -0.84
CA LEU A 45 6.31 -6.52 -2.29
C LEU A 45 7.03 -7.75 -2.85
N ALA A 46 6.25 -8.74 -3.24
CA ALA A 46 6.66 -9.92 -3.98
C ALA A 46 6.03 -9.85 -5.38
N TYR A 47 6.48 -8.90 -6.21
CA TYR A 47 5.85 -8.59 -7.50
C TYR A 47 5.57 -9.86 -8.33
N PRO A 48 4.35 -10.05 -8.85
CA PRO A 48 3.26 -9.08 -9.02
C PRO A 48 2.30 -8.96 -7.81
N GLN A 49 2.70 -9.41 -6.63
CA GLN A 49 1.86 -9.42 -5.44
C GLN A 49 2.40 -8.50 -4.35
N VAL A 50 1.50 -7.96 -3.53
CA VAL A 50 1.81 -7.48 -2.19
C VAL A 50 1.21 -8.48 -1.21
N ILE A 51 2.05 -9.02 -0.34
CA ILE A 51 1.68 -9.99 0.68
C ILE A 51 1.61 -9.23 2.01
N LEU A 52 0.48 -9.34 2.71
CA LEU A 52 0.27 -8.79 4.04
C LEU A 52 0.19 -9.96 5.02
N ILE A 53 1.02 -9.94 6.06
CA ILE A 53 1.11 -11.00 7.06
C ILE A 53 0.87 -10.36 8.43
N GLY A 54 -0.21 -10.78 9.08
CA GLY A 54 -0.54 -10.38 10.46
C GLY A 54 0.34 -11.10 11.51
N PRO A 55 0.23 -10.72 12.80
CA PRO A 55 0.99 -11.34 13.87
C PRO A 55 0.58 -12.80 14.10
N ALA A 56 1.54 -13.64 14.46
CA ALA A 56 1.27 -14.99 14.95
C ALA A 56 0.33 -14.97 16.17
N PRO A 57 -0.54 -15.97 16.37
CA PRO A 57 -0.68 -17.23 15.63
C PRO A 57 -1.70 -17.18 14.47
N TYR A 58 -2.38 -16.05 14.31
CA TYR A 58 -3.44 -15.86 13.31
C TYR A 58 -2.81 -15.17 12.10
N PHE A 59 -2.04 -15.93 11.32
CA PHE A 59 -1.49 -15.50 10.03
C PHE A 59 -2.66 -15.28 9.05
N VAL A 60 -3.40 -14.18 9.23
CA VAL A 60 -4.36 -13.74 8.23
C VAL A 60 -3.53 -13.12 7.12
N ASP A 61 -3.17 -13.98 6.18
CA ASP A 61 -2.40 -13.58 5.02
C ASP A 61 -3.36 -13.02 3.98
N ALA A 62 -3.18 -11.75 3.61
CA ALA A 62 -3.86 -11.16 2.48
C ALA A 62 -2.88 -11.01 1.32
N VAL A 63 -3.33 -11.31 0.10
CA VAL A 63 -2.54 -11.19 -1.11
C VAL A 63 -3.25 -10.26 -2.06
N VAL A 64 -2.61 -9.14 -2.39
CA VAL A 64 -3.13 -8.16 -3.34
C VAL A 64 -2.35 -8.28 -4.64
N ASN A 65 -3.06 -8.53 -5.74
CA ASN A 65 -2.47 -8.51 -7.07
C ASN A 65 -2.24 -7.06 -7.51
N VAL A 66 -0.98 -6.72 -7.76
CA VAL A 66 -0.53 -5.38 -8.18
C VAL A 66 0.16 -5.42 -9.55
N LYS A 67 -0.14 -6.44 -10.37
CA LYS A 67 0.39 -6.56 -11.74
C LYS A 67 0.01 -5.35 -12.58
N LYS A 68 0.96 -4.84 -13.36
CA LYS A 68 0.75 -3.80 -14.37
C LYS A 68 1.41 -4.26 -15.68
N GLU A 69 0.64 -4.26 -16.77
CA GLU A 69 1.05 -4.92 -18.03
C GLU A 69 2.35 -4.40 -18.63
N GLU A 70 2.65 -3.11 -18.41
CA GLU A 70 3.85 -2.43 -18.92
C GLU A 70 4.99 -2.33 -17.90
N VAL A 71 4.86 -2.99 -16.75
CA VAL A 71 5.87 -2.95 -15.67
C VAL A 71 6.50 -4.34 -15.51
N GLU A 72 7.80 -4.40 -15.77
CA GLU A 72 8.63 -5.56 -15.51
C GLU A 72 9.50 -5.30 -14.28
N ILE A 73 9.10 -5.91 -13.16
CA ILE A 73 9.84 -5.86 -11.90
C ILE A 73 10.29 -7.27 -11.57
N GLU A 74 11.59 -7.45 -11.35
CA GLU A 74 12.10 -8.69 -10.76
C GLU A 74 11.61 -8.83 -9.31
N PRO A 75 11.08 -10.00 -8.91
CA PRO A 75 10.69 -10.26 -7.53
C PRO A 75 11.83 -9.94 -6.55
N ASP A 76 11.49 -9.40 -5.38
CA ASP A 76 12.42 -9.07 -4.30
C ASP A 76 13.56 -8.08 -4.63
N LYS A 77 13.47 -7.35 -5.75
CA LYS A 77 14.49 -6.35 -6.14
C LYS A 77 13.98 -4.92 -6.21
N TYR A 78 12.69 -4.70 -5.99
CA TYR A 78 12.08 -3.39 -6.08
C TYR A 78 11.61 -2.88 -4.73
N PRO A 79 12.02 -1.67 -4.31
CA PRO A 79 11.60 -1.14 -3.01
C PRO A 79 10.09 -0.93 -2.95
N LEU A 80 9.46 -1.40 -1.86
CA LEU A 80 8.01 -1.27 -1.65
C LEU A 80 7.58 0.20 -1.68
N TYR A 81 8.33 1.06 -0.97
CA TYR A 81 8.03 2.50 -0.93
C TYR A 81 8.00 3.11 -2.33
N ARG A 82 9.00 2.78 -3.16
CA ARG A 82 9.09 3.29 -4.52
C ARG A 82 7.92 2.81 -5.37
N PHE A 83 7.57 1.53 -5.27
CA PHE A 83 6.42 0.97 -5.96
C PHE A 83 5.12 1.70 -5.63
N LEU A 84 4.84 1.90 -4.33
CA LEU A 84 3.63 2.59 -3.87
C LEU A 84 3.59 4.06 -4.27
N SER A 85 4.75 4.73 -4.30
CA SER A 85 4.85 6.13 -4.74
C SER A 85 4.59 6.29 -6.24
N GLU A 86 5.03 5.33 -7.05
CA GLU A 86 4.84 5.34 -8.50
C GLU A 86 3.45 4.82 -8.90
N ASN A 87 2.79 4.05 -8.01
CA ASN A 87 1.51 3.40 -8.25
C ASN A 87 0.55 3.57 -7.05
N PRO A 88 0.17 4.82 -6.71
CA PRO A 88 -0.67 5.10 -5.54
C PRO A 88 -2.07 4.49 -5.64
N GLU A 89 -2.52 4.11 -6.84
CA GLU A 89 -3.81 3.43 -7.07
C GLU A 89 -3.94 2.10 -6.29
N PHE A 90 -2.82 1.44 -5.98
CA PHE A 90 -2.84 0.18 -5.23
C PHE A 90 -2.90 0.39 -3.71
N CYS A 91 -2.58 1.58 -3.21
CA CYS A 91 -2.47 1.83 -1.77
C CYS A 91 -3.79 1.55 -1.04
N GLN A 92 -4.92 1.96 -1.62
CA GLN A 92 -6.25 1.70 -1.05
C GLN A 92 -6.53 0.20 -0.94
N ALA A 93 -6.34 -0.55 -2.02
CA ALA A 93 -6.58 -1.99 -2.04
C ALA A 93 -5.71 -2.74 -1.01
N ILE A 94 -4.45 -2.33 -0.85
CA ILE A 94 -3.54 -2.90 0.15
C ILE A 94 -4.06 -2.62 1.57
N ILE A 95 -4.42 -1.37 1.88
CA ILE A 95 -4.95 -1.00 3.19
C ILE A 95 -6.23 -1.75 3.53
N GLU A 96 -7.18 -1.82 2.59
CA GLU A 96 -8.49 -2.43 2.81
C GLU A 96 -8.44 -3.97 2.88
N SER A 97 -7.38 -4.60 2.33
CA SER A 97 -7.24 -6.05 2.31
C SER A 97 -6.90 -6.70 3.66
N HIS A 98 -6.45 -5.91 4.65
CA HIS A 98 -6.08 -6.42 5.98
C HIS A 98 -6.71 -5.59 7.09
N ALA A 99 -7.48 -6.24 7.96
CA ALA A 99 -8.32 -5.55 8.96
C ALA A 99 -7.53 -4.63 9.90
N ASP A 100 -6.36 -5.07 10.39
CA ASP A 100 -5.55 -4.25 11.29
C ASP A 100 -4.89 -3.07 10.59
N LEU A 101 -4.58 -3.22 9.29
CA LEU A 101 -4.01 -2.15 8.49
C LEU A 101 -5.06 -1.09 8.18
N LEU A 102 -6.28 -1.53 7.84
CA LEU A 102 -7.44 -0.67 7.68
C LEU A 102 -7.79 0.07 8.98
N ALA A 103 -7.73 -0.61 10.12
CA ALA A 103 -7.94 0.01 11.43
C ALA A 103 -6.87 1.06 11.73
N SER A 104 -5.60 0.76 11.44
CA SER A 104 -4.47 1.71 11.59
C SER A 104 -4.65 2.95 10.70
N PHE A 105 -5.03 2.76 9.44
CA PHE A 105 -5.34 3.86 8.53
C PHE A 105 -6.51 4.72 9.02
N SER A 106 -7.58 4.08 9.49
CA SER A 106 -8.76 4.75 10.03
C SER A 106 -8.46 5.54 11.31
N ALA A 107 -7.48 5.11 12.11
CA ALA A 107 -7.03 5.84 13.29
C ALA A 107 -6.13 7.02 12.93
N TRP A 108 -5.27 6.87 11.93
CA TRP A 108 -4.35 7.90 11.45
C TRP A 108 -5.04 9.04 10.68
N SER A 109 -6.12 8.73 9.95
CA SER A 109 -6.85 9.69 9.09
C SER A 109 -7.91 10.52 9.81
N LYS A 110 -8.10 10.31 11.12
CA LYS A 110 -8.99 11.13 11.98
C LYS A 110 -8.30 12.40 12.43
#